data_AF-A0A9E2L4C5-F1
#
_entry.id   AF-A0A9E2L4C5-F1
#
_cell.length_a   1.000
_cell.length_b   1.000
_cell.length_c   1.000
_cell.angle_alpha   90.00
_cell.angle_beta   90.00
_cell.angle_gamma   90.00
#
_symmetry.space_group_name_H-M   'P 1'
#
loop_
_entity.id
_entity.type
_entity.pdbx_description
1 polymer ?
#
loop_
_entity_poly.entity_id
_entity_poly.type
_entity_poly.pdbx_seq_one_letter_code
_entity_poly.pdbx_strand_id
1 'polypeptide(L)'
;RLIRFRYRLIPYIYTEYMKSALKNTMYFRPLSFVYPEDMDCLEIEDQLMVGESLMVAPVLEPNSTGRNIYLPEDMIEVRLTNTEEIIQTEIPKGRHYIKFPLDELVFYIRKGHALPLAKPAMRTDLIDFENLSYIGDKEVIQKAGKEGIPPYKVYIDDGFTTEYKEI
;
A
#
# COMPACT_ATOMS: atom_id res chain seq x y z
N ARG A 1 13.62 -10.97 -1.03
CA ARG A 1 12.67 -10.44 -2.03
C ARG A 1 11.59 -9.59 -1.38
N LEU A 2 10.70 -10.17 -0.56
CA LEU A 2 9.72 -9.43 0.22
C LEU A 2 10.36 -8.30 1.05
N ILE A 3 11.48 -8.57 1.73
CA ILE A 3 12.23 -7.55 2.47
C ILE A 3 12.72 -6.42 1.56
N ARG A 4 13.25 -6.71 0.36
CA ARG A 4 13.63 -5.67 -0.61
C ARG A 4 12.44 -4.80 -1.00
N PHE A 5 11.29 -5.40 -1.25
CA PHE A 5 10.08 -4.65 -1.58
C PHE A 5 9.60 -3.81 -0.40
N ARG A 6 9.63 -4.34 0.82
CA ARG A 6 9.35 -3.59 2.04
C ARG A 6 10.27 -2.36 2.16
N TYR A 7 11.56 -2.49 1.85
CA TYR A 7 12.50 -1.37 1.87
C TYR A 7 12.13 -0.30 0.84
N ARG A 8 11.70 -0.70 -0.36
CA ARG A 8 11.17 0.24 -1.36
C ARG A 8 9.91 0.95 -0.88
N LEU A 9 9.08 0.31 -0.07
CA LEU A 9 7.85 0.88 0.51
C LEU A 9 8.07 1.73 1.77
N ILE A 10 9.30 1.85 2.30
CA ILE A 10 9.55 2.63 3.51
C ILE A 10 9.05 4.09 3.43
N PRO A 11 9.20 4.83 2.31
CA PRO A 11 8.62 6.17 2.19
C PRO A 11 7.12 6.21 2.47
N TYR A 12 6.37 5.21 2.00
CA TYR A 12 4.95 5.08 2.27
C TYR A 12 4.67 4.72 3.74
N ILE A 13 5.34 3.67 4.24
CA ILE A 13 5.16 3.16 5.60
C ILE A 13 5.44 4.27 6.62
N TYR A 14 6.53 5.01 6.43
CA TYR A 14 6.94 6.10 7.30
C TYR A 14 5.96 7.26 7.27
N THR A 15 5.54 7.67 6.08
CA THR A 15 4.58 8.76 5.92
C THR A 15 3.24 8.44 6.58
N GLU A 16 2.71 7.24 6.39
CA GLU A 16 1.44 6.84 7.02
C GLU A 16 1.55 6.70 8.54
N TYR A 17 2.71 6.28 9.06
CA TYR A 17 3.00 6.35 10.49
C TYR A 17 2.95 7.80 11.00
N MET A 18 3.62 8.73 10.31
CA MET A 18 3.63 10.15 10.68
C MET A 18 2.22 10.76 10.64
N LYS A 19 1.44 10.49 9.58
CA LYS A 19 0.03 10.91 9.50
C LYS A 19 -0.77 10.40 10.70
N SER A 20 -0.56 9.14 11.09
CA SER A 20 -1.25 8.51 12.20
C SER A 20 -0.88 9.15 13.54
N ALA A 21 0.42 9.37 13.77
CA ALA A 21 0.94 10.00 14.98
C ALA A 21 0.48 11.46 15.12
N LEU A 22 0.58 12.25 14.04
CA LEU A 22 0.22 13.68 14.05
C LEU A 22 -1.29 13.92 14.17
N LYS A 23 -2.12 13.03 13.60
CA LYS A 23 -3.58 13.18 13.61
C LYS A 23 -4.26 12.36 14.71
N ASN A 24 -3.50 11.63 15.52
CA ASN A 24 -4.01 10.68 16.51
C ASN A 24 -5.02 9.68 15.91
N THR A 25 -4.64 9.08 14.78
CA THR A 25 -5.47 8.10 14.06
C THR A 25 -4.77 6.74 14.00
N MET A 26 -5.52 5.70 13.63
CA MET A 26 -4.97 4.36 13.48
C MET A 26 -4.09 4.25 12.23
N TYR A 27 -2.95 3.55 12.35
CA TYR A 27 -2.08 3.23 11.22
C TYR A 27 -2.54 1.99 10.45
N PHE A 28 -2.91 0.93 11.17
CA PHE A 28 -3.58 -0.25 10.62
C PHE A 28 -5.06 -0.18 10.98
N ARG A 29 -5.94 -0.36 10.00
CA ARG A 29 -7.38 -0.20 10.18
C ARG A 29 -8.13 -1.44 9.67
N PRO A 30 -8.97 -2.08 10.49
CA PRO A 30 -9.94 -3.06 10.01
C PRO A 30 -10.85 -2.43 8.95
N LEU A 31 -11.34 -3.23 8.01
CA LEU A 31 -12.27 -2.72 6.99
C LEU A 31 -13.53 -2.11 7.60
N SER A 32 -14.05 -2.70 8.68
CA SER A 32 -15.20 -2.18 9.43
C SER A 32 -15.03 -0.75 9.95
N PHE A 33 -13.80 -0.30 10.19
CA PHE A 33 -13.52 1.07 10.64
C PHE A 33 -13.41 2.06 9.47
N VAL A 34 -13.03 1.58 8.29
CA VAL A 34 -12.87 2.41 7.08
C VAL A 34 -14.18 2.50 6.30
N TYR A 35 -14.99 1.44 6.33
CA TYR A 35 -16.26 1.30 5.61
C TYR A 35 -17.38 0.87 6.58
N PRO A 36 -17.74 1.71 7.57
CA PRO A 36 -18.69 1.33 8.63
C PRO A 36 -20.13 1.10 8.13
N GLU A 37 -20.46 1.61 6.93
CA GLU A 37 -21.77 1.46 6.30
C GLU A 37 -21.85 0.22 5.38
N ASP A 38 -20.72 -0.45 5.12
CA ASP A 38 -20.66 -1.65 4.28
C ASP A 38 -20.77 -2.89 5.16
N MET A 39 -21.94 -3.56 5.12
CA MET A 39 -22.25 -4.72 5.96
C MET A 39 -21.26 -5.87 5.75
N ASP A 40 -20.73 -6.07 4.53
CA ASP A 40 -19.75 -7.12 4.28
C ASP A 40 -18.43 -6.78 5.01
N CYS A 41 -18.03 -5.49 5.08
CA CYS A 41 -16.82 -5.07 5.80
C CYS A 41 -16.90 -5.28 7.32
N LEU A 42 -18.09 -5.30 7.90
CA LEU A 42 -18.29 -5.55 9.33
C LEU A 42 -17.91 -6.97 9.74
N GLU A 43 -18.00 -7.92 8.82
CA GLU A 43 -17.71 -9.35 9.05
C GLU A 43 -16.27 -9.75 8.67
N ILE A 44 -15.51 -8.85 8.03
CA ILE A 44 -14.13 -9.15 7.61
C ILE A 44 -13.14 -8.86 8.73
N GLU A 45 -12.50 -9.91 9.23
CA GLU A 45 -11.51 -9.85 10.32
C GLU A 45 -10.05 -10.01 9.85
N ASP A 46 -9.85 -10.49 8.63
CA ASP A 46 -8.54 -10.94 8.12
C ASP A 46 -8.03 -10.11 6.91
N GLN A 47 -8.60 -8.93 6.71
CA GLN A 47 -8.14 -7.90 5.77
C GLN A 47 -7.99 -6.56 6.49
N LEU A 48 -6.94 -5.84 6.15
CA LEU A 48 -6.57 -4.60 6.82
C LEU A 48 -6.18 -3.53 5.81
N MET A 49 -6.61 -2.30 6.05
CA MET A 49 -6.00 -1.13 5.46
C MET A 49 -4.72 -0.77 6.24
N VAL A 50 -3.66 -0.47 5.53
CA VAL A 50 -2.43 0.14 6.03
C VAL A 50 -2.42 1.57 5.52
N GLY A 51 -2.55 2.52 6.43
CA GLY A 51 -2.73 3.92 6.05
C GLY A 51 -4.02 4.18 5.28
N GLU A 52 -4.00 5.17 4.39
CA GLU A 52 -5.17 5.57 3.60
C GLU A 52 -5.36 4.80 2.29
N SER A 53 -4.30 4.17 1.76
CA SER A 53 -4.23 3.72 0.35
C SER A 53 -4.10 2.21 0.15
N LEU A 54 -3.41 1.51 1.05
CA LEU A 54 -2.97 0.13 0.83
C LEU A 54 -3.84 -0.85 1.62
N MET A 55 -4.35 -1.90 0.99
CA MET A 55 -5.03 -3.01 1.65
C MET A 55 -4.19 -4.28 1.55
N VAL A 56 -4.07 -5.02 2.66
CA VAL A 56 -3.45 -6.35 2.71
C VAL A 56 -4.48 -7.42 3.06
N ALA A 57 -4.31 -8.60 2.47
CA ALA A 57 -5.11 -9.79 2.73
C ALA A 57 -4.16 -11.02 2.81
N PRO A 58 -3.49 -11.24 3.96
CA PRO A 58 -2.52 -12.33 4.10
C PRO A 58 -3.18 -13.71 3.99
N VAL A 59 -2.50 -14.70 3.40
CA VAL A 59 -2.97 -16.10 3.44
C VAL A 59 -2.66 -16.67 4.81
N LEU A 60 -3.70 -17.10 5.54
CA LEU A 60 -3.58 -17.59 6.92
C LEU A 60 -3.58 -19.13 7.02
N GLU A 61 -4.02 -19.83 5.98
CA GLU A 61 -4.17 -21.29 5.96
C GLU A 61 -2.97 -21.99 5.31
N PRO A 62 -2.36 -22.99 5.99
CA PRO A 62 -1.29 -23.80 5.40
C PRO A 62 -1.75 -24.53 4.13
N ASN A 63 -0.86 -24.64 3.16
CA ASN A 63 -1.10 -25.31 1.86
C ASN A 63 -2.23 -24.71 1.02
N SER A 64 -2.72 -23.52 1.36
CA SER A 64 -3.68 -22.85 0.51
C SER A 64 -3.01 -22.31 -0.76
N THR A 65 -3.72 -22.41 -1.88
CA THR A 65 -3.30 -21.86 -3.18
C THR A 65 -3.93 -20.49 -3.47
N GLY A 66 -4.74 -19.99 -2.54
CA GLY A 66 -5.47 -18.75 -2.67
C GLY A 66 -6.31 -18.41 -1.44
N ARG A 67 -7.11 -17.36 -1.53
CA ARG A 67 -8.13 -17.06 -0.52
C ARG A 67 -9.27 -16.25 -1.12
N ASN A 68 -10.42 -16.33 -0.49
CA ASN A 68 -11.48 -15.36 -0.74
C ASN A 68 -11.10 -14.04 -0.06
N ILE A 69 -11.39 -12.95 -0.76
CA ILE A 69 -11.29 -11.59 -0.24
C ILE A 69 -12.56 -10.81 -0.60
N TYR A 70 -12.81 -9.72 0.11
CA TYR A 70 -13.80 -8.71 -0.22
C TYR A 70 -13.12 -7.38 -0.52
N LEU A 71 -13.40 -6.80 -1.69
CA LEU A 71 -12.98 -5.45 -2.05
C LEU A 71 -14.18 -4.50 -1.85
N PRO A 72 -14.12 -3.53 -0.91
CA PRO A 72 -15.23 -2.61 -0.63
C PRO A 72 -15.48 -1.56 -1.72
N GLU A 73 -14.52 -1.37 -2.62
CA GLU A 73 -14.56 -0.48 -3.77
C GLU A 73 -13.72 -1.09 -4.90
N ASP A 74 -13.75 -0.47 -6.08
CA ASP A 74 -12.79 -0.79 -7.12
C ASP A 74 -11.37 -0.50 -6.62
N MET A 75 -10.47 -1.47 -6.78
CA MET A 75 -9.09 -1.35 -6.34
C MET A 75 -8.13 -1.82 -7.42
N ILE A 76 -6.85 -1.56 -7.21
CA ILE A 76 -5.76 -1.96 -8.08
C ILE A 76 -5.03 -3.09 -7.36
N GLU A 77 -5.18 -4.32 -7.85
CA GLU A 77 -4.32 -5.43 -7.43
C GLU A 77 -2.90 -5.15 -7.92
N VAL A 78 -1.96 -5.22 -6.99
CA VAL A 78 -0.54 -5.18 -7.26
C VAL A 78 0.06 -6.53 -6.95
N ARG A 79 0.65 -7.15 -7.98
CA ARG A 79 1.33 -8.43 -7.89
C ARG A 79 2.82 -8.25 -8.16
N LEU A 80 3.63 -8.65 -7.20
CA LEU A 80 5.07 -8.69 -7.31
C LEU A 80 5.49 -10.13 -7.63
N THR A 81 5.61 -10.44 -8.93
CA THR A 81 5.88 -11.79 -9.48
C THR A 81 7.28 -12.28 -9.14
N ASN A 82 7.58 -13.57 -9.10
CA ASN A 82 8.92 -14.11 -8.73
C ASN A 82 10.15 -13.41 -9.39
N THR A 83 10.01 -12.81 -10.58
CA THR A 83 11.04 -12.03 -11.30
C THR A 83 11.24 -10.59 -10.81
N GLU A 84 10.55 -10.14 -9.76
CA GLU A 84 10.53 -8.73 -9.30
C GLU A 84 9.84 -7.74 -10.24
N GLU A 85 9.07 -8.24 -11.20
CA GLU A 85 8.13 -7.44 -11.97
C GLU A 85 6.90 -7.08 -11.13
N ILE A 86 6.41 -5.85 -11.32
CA ILE A 86 5.20 -5.34 -10.70
C ILE A 86 4.09 -5.30 -11.76
N ILE A 87 3.08 -6.13 -11.57
CA ILE A 87 1.87 -6.15 -12.41
C ILE A 87 0.76 -5.42 -11.65
N GLN A 88 0.02 -4.56 -12.35
CA GLN A 88 -1.09 -3.80 -11.79
C GLN A 88 -2.36 -4.09 -12.59
N THR A 89 -3.42 -4.50 -11.91
CA THR A 89 -4.71 -4.86 -12.54
C THR A 89 -5.85 -4.25 -11.75
N GLU A 90 -6.76 -3.56 -12.42
CA GLU A 90 -7.98 -3.07 -11.77
C GLU A 90 -8.92 -4.24 -11.50
N ILE A 91 -9.39 -4.34 -10.27
CA ILE A 91 -10.33 -5.35 -9.80
C ILE A 91 -11.56 -4.61 -9.27
N PRO A 92 -12.78 -4.95 -9.74
CA PRO A 92 -13.99 -4.25 -9.31
C PRO A 92 -14.35 -4.57 -7.86
N LYS A 93 -15.17 -3.70 -7.25
CA LYS A 93 -15.80 -3.98 -5.93
C LYS A 93 -16.43 -5.39 -5.90
N GLY A 94 -16.29 -6.09 -4.78
CA GLY A 94 -17.01 -7.33 -4.51
C GLY A 94 -16.14 -8.45 -3.93
N ARG A 95 -16.70 -9.66 -3.88
CA ARG A 95 -16.00 -10.87 -3.42
C ARG A 95 -15.18 -11.49 -4.55
N HIS A 96 -13.93 -11.82 -4.28
CA HIS A 96 -13.01 -12.39 -5.26
C HIS A 96 -12.25 -13.57 -4.67
N TYR A 97 -12.02 -14.60 -5.47
CA TYR A 97 -11.06 -15.65 -5.14
C TYR A 97 -9.72 -15.32 -5.79
N ILE A 98 -8.69 -15.09 -4.98
CA ILE A 98 -7.38 -14.68 -5.44
C ILE A 98 -6.40 -15.83 -5.26
N LYS A 99 -5.70 -16.18 -6.35
CA LYS A 99 -4.59 -17.15 -6.29
C LYS A 99 -3.34 -16.49 -5.75
N PHE A 100 -2.72 -17.15 -4.77
CA PHE A 100 -1.47 -16.75 -4.16
C PHE A 100 -0.42 -17.83 -4.41
N PRO A 101 0.41 -17.69 -5.46
CA PRO A 101 1.62 -18.49 -5.58
C PRO A 101 2.52 -18.20 -4.37
N LEU A 102 3.16 -19.24 -3.83
CA LEU A 102 4.03 -19.15 -2.63
C LEU A 102 5.09 -18.04 -2.71
N ASP A 103 5.52 -17.67 -3.92
CA ASP A 103 6.63 -16.74 -4.16
C ASP A 103 6.20 -15.34 -4.64
N GLU A 104 4.92 -15.00 -4.52
CA GLU A 104 4.38 -13.70 -4.93
C GLU A 104 3.82 -12.90 -3.76
N LEU A 105 4.06 -11.59 -3.79
CA LEU A 105 3.38 -10.65 -2.91
C LEU A 105 2.20 -10.05 -3.67
N VAL A 106 1.01 -10.11 -3.08
CA VAL A 106 -0.20 -9.48 -3.59
C VAL A 106 -0.76 -8.54 -2.52
N PHE A 107 -1.12 -7.33 -2.94
CA PHE A 107 -1.81 -6.34 -2.13
C PHE A 107 -2.64 -5.44 -3.03
N TYR A 108 -3.47 -4.58 -2.45
CA TYR A 108 -4.40 -3.75 -3.20
C TYR A 108 -4.19 -2.28 -2.89
N ILE A 109 -4.34 -1.42 -3.89
CA ILE A 109 -4.31 0.02 -3.75
C ILE A 109 -5.69 0.56 -4.09
N ARG A 110 -6.25 1.42 -3.25
CA ARG A 110 -7.52 2.11 -3.55
C ARG A 110 -7.40 2.93 -4.82
N LYS A 111 -8.50 3.07 -5.58
CA LYS A 111 -8.56 4.07 -6.64
C LYS A 111 -8.35 5.48 -6.08
N GLY A 112 -7.84 6.38 -6.91
CA GLY A 112 -7.49 7.74 -6.50
C GLY A 112 -6.22 7.85 -5.65
N HIS A 113 -5.46 6.75 -5.46
CA HIS A 113 -4.23 6.76 -4.66
C HIS A 113 -3.03 6.22 -5.42
N ALA A 114 -1.85 6.68 -5.03
CA ALA A 114 -0.55 6.17 -5.46
C ALA A 114 0.33 5.85 -4.25
N LEU A 115 1.25 4.91 -4.40
CA LEU A 115 2.26 4.57 -3.41
C LEU A 115 3.65 4.96 -3.91
N PRO A 116 4.45 5.70 -3.11
CA PRO A 116 5.84 5.93 -3.40
C PRO A 116 6.67 4.66 -3.18
N LEU A 117 7.57 4.39 -4.12
CA LEU A 117 8.56 3.34 -4.08
C LEU A 117 9.96 3.93 -4.26
N ALA A 118 10.78 3.82 -3.22
CA ALA A 118 12.20 4.10 -3.32
C ALA A 118 12.92 3.07 -4.20
N LYS A 119 14.14 3.42 -4.61
CA LYS A 119 15.08 2.45 -5.16
C LYS A 119 15.47 1.41 -4.09
N PRO A 120 15.82 0.17 -4.48
CA PRO A 120 16.28 -0.82 -3.52
C PRO A 120 17.48 -0.31 -2.71
N ALA A 121 17.41 -0.47 -1.39
CA ALA A 121 18.48 -0.12 -0.46
C ALA A 121 18.73 -1.27 0.52
N MET A 122 19.97 -1.42 1.00
CA MET A 122 20.35 -2.47 1.95
C MET A 122 20.18 -2.04 3.42
N ARG A 123 20.06 -0.74 3.67
CA ARG A 123 19.88 -0.12 4.98
C ARG A 123 18.92 1.06 4.87
N THR A 124 18.29 1.43 5.98
CA THR A 124 17.26 2.49 6.00
C THR A 124 17.83 3.88 5.78
N ASP A 125 19.07 4.13 6.23
CA ASP A 125 19.80 5.39 6.03
C ASP A 125 20.24 5.62 4.57
N LEU A 126 20.17 4.58 3.73
CA LEU A 126 20.49 4.65 2.30
C LEU A 126 19.25 4.81 1.41
N ILE A 127 18.07 4.99 2.02
CA ILE A 127 16.82 5.15 1.26
C ILE A 127 16.75 6.58 0.75
N ASP A 128 16.59 6.70 -0.56
CA ASP A 128 16.38 7.98 -1.24
C ASP A 128 14.88 8.31 -1.23
N PHE A 129 14.51 9.32 -0.44
CA PHE A 129 13.14 9.81 -0.33
C PHE A 129 12.81 10.90 -1.37
N GLU A 130 13.79 11.39 -2.14
CA GLU A 130 13.59 12.45 -3.14
C GLU A 130 13.31 11.84 -4.52
N ASN A 131 14.00 10.76 -4.89
CA ASN A 131 13.86 10.13 -6.20
C ASN A 131 12.98 8.88 -6.15
N LEU A 132 11.68 9.11 -6.00
CA LEU A 132 10.68 8.06 -5.85
C LEU A 132 10.01 7.69 -7.19
N SER A 133 9.75 6.40 -7.36
CA SER A 133 8.84 5.87 -8.39
C SER A 133 7.46 5.63 -7.79
N TYR A 134 6.41 5.51 -8.62
CA TYR A 134 5.04 5.38 -8.13
C TYR A 134 4.29 4.22 -8.78
N ILE A 135 3.48 3.54 -7.97
CA ILE A 135 2.49 2.53 -8.39
C ILE A 135 1.12 2.93 -7.84
N GLY A 136 0.04 2.40 -8.39
CA GLY A 136 -1.33 2.74 -8.04
C GLY A 136 -2.08 3.31 -9.23
N ASP A 137 -2.99 4.23 -8.95
CA ASP A 137 -3.92 4.77 -9.94
C ASP A 137 -3.18 5.56 -11.03
N LYS A 138 -3.33 5.08 -12.27
CA LYS A 138 -2.67 5.66 -13.45
C LYS A 138 -3.13 7.08 -13.70
N GLU A 139 -4.39 7.42 -13.44
CA GLU A 139 -4.91 8.76 -13.66
C GLU A 139 -4.27 9.75 -12.67
N VAL A 140 -4.14 9.34 -11.41
CA VAL A 140 -3.48 10.14 -10.36
C VAL A 140 -2.03 10.41 -10.70
N ILE A 141 -1.28 9.36 -11.07
CA ILE A 141 0.14 9.47 -11.41
C ILE A 141 0.33 10.35 -12.65
N GLN A 142 -0.48 10.19 -13.68
CA GLN A 142 -0.39 10.99 -14.90
C GLN A 142 -0.77 12.46 -14.66
N LYS A 143 -1.81 12.72 -13.88
CA LYS A 143 -2.22 14.09 -13.53
C LYS A 143 -1.11 14.81 -12.76
N ALA A 144 -0.59 14.19 -11.72
CA ALA A 144 0.50 14.73 -10.92
C ALA A 144 1.75 15.04 -11.78
N GLY A 145 2.10 14.12 -12.69
CA GLY A 145 3.20 14.31 -13.64
C GLY A 145 2.99 15.50 -14.60
N LYS A 146 1.76 15.76 -15.06
CA LYS A 146 1.44 16.93 -15.89
C LYS A 146 1.50 18.24 -15.10
N GLU A 147 1.15 18.20 -13.82
CA GLU A 147 1.14 19.35 -12.92
C GLU A 147 2.52 19.62 -12.29
N GLY A 148 3.49 18.72 -12.45
CA GLY A 148 4.83 18.86 -11.88
C GLY A 148 4.87 18.70 -10.36
N ILE A 149 3.91 17.99 -9.78
CA ILE A 149 3.80 17.72 -8.34
C ILE A 149 3.90 16.21 -8.07
N PRO A 150 4.31 15.78 -6.86
CA PRO A 150 4.29 14.36 -6.52
C PRO A 150 2.84 13.85 -6.38
N PRO A 151 2.53 12.62 -6.84
CA PRO A 151 1.18 12.03 -6.71
C PRO A 151 0.86 11.59 -5.28
N TYR A 152 1.84 11.64 -4.38
CA TYR A 152 1.70 11.28 -2.98
C TYR A 152 2.66 12.13 -2.14
N LYS A 153 2.14 12.73 -1.07
CA LYS A 153 2.92 13.55 -0.13
C LYS A 153 3.76 12.67 0.78
N VAL A 154 5.02 13.01 0.99
CA VAL A 154 5.95 12.21 1.80
C VAL A 154 6.45 13.01 3.00
N TYR A 155 6.48 12.38 4.17
CA TYR A 155 7.18 12.93 5.34
C TYR A 155 8.62 12.42 5.37
N ILE A 156 9.56 13.33 5.65
CA ILE A 156 10.98 13.04 5.81
C ILE A 156 11.51 13.75 7.06
N ASP A 157 12.30 13.04 7.84
CA ASP A 157 13.12 13.60 8.92
C ASP A 157 14.47 12.86 8.99
N ASP A 158 15.24 13.13 10.05
CA ASP A 158 16.51 12.45 10.31
C ASP A 158 16.36 11.06 10.97
N GLY A 159 15.13 10.64 11.30
CA GLY A 159 14.82 9.39 11.99
C GLY A 159 15.13 9.37 13.49
N PHE A 160 15.59 10.49 14.07
CA PHE A 160 16.03 10.58 15.47
C PHE A 160 15.35 11.73 16.24
N THR A 161 15.13 12.86 15.59
CA THR A 161 14.54 14.06 16.17
C THR A 161 13.07 14.20 15.74
N THR A 162 12.40 15.23 16.25
CA THR A 162 11.02 15.56 15.87
C THR A 162 10.94 16.55 14.71
N GLU A 163 12.08 16.89 14.09
CA GLU A 163 12.14 17.86 12.99
C GLU A 163 11.84 17.19 11.65
N TYR A 164 10.59 17.25 11.21
CA TYR A 164 10.14 16.69 9.94
C TYR A 164 9.80 17.74 8.89
N LYS A 165 9.87 17.32 7.63
CA LYS A 165 9.45 18.07 6.44
C LYS A 165 8.41 17.26 5.68
N GLU A 166 7.45 17.95 5.08
CA GLU A 166 6.53 17.40 4.09
C GLU A 166 7.04 17.81 2.71
N ILE A 167 7.23 16.84 1.82
CA ILE A 167 7.64 17.07 0.42
C ILE A 167 6.70 16.39 -0.59
#